data_AF-U1WXJ0-F1
#
_entry.id   AF-U1WXJ0-F1
#
_cell.length_a   1.000
_cell.length_b   1.000
_cell.length_c   1.000
_cell.angle_alpha   90.00
_cell.angle_beta   90.00
_cell.angle_gamma   90.00
#
_symmetry.space_group_name_H-M   'P 1'
#
loop_
_entity.id
_entity.type
_entity.pdbx_description
1 polymer ?
#
loop_
_entity_poly.entity_id
_entity_poly.type
_entity_poly.pdbx_seq_one_letter_code
_entity_poly.pdbx_strand_id
1 'polypeptide(L)' 'MENVIELQHINKSFNGFQLKDLSIAVKKGYVTGFIGGNGTGKSTTIKLRERKLSVQNI' A
#
# COMPACT_ATOMS: atom_id res chain seq x y z
N MET A 1 6.74 -18.66 5.66
CA MET A 1 6.34 -18.16 4.32
C MET A 1 6.89 -16.75 4.19
N GLU A 2 7.53 -16.43 3.06
CA GLU A 2 8.20 -15.15 2.82
C GLU A 2 7.19 -14.08 2.33
N ASN A 3 7.24 -12.87 2.90
CA ASN A 3 6.49 -11.72 2.41
C ASN A 3 7.28 -11.02 1.30
N VAL A 4 6.65 -10.75 0.15
CA VAL A 4 7.24 -9.99 -0.97
C VAL A 4 6.86 -8.51 -0.96
N ILE A 5 5.86 -8.16 -0.15
CA ILE A 5 5.53 -6.78 0.20
C ILE A 5 5.16 -6.80 1.67
N GLU A 6 5.68 -5.84 2.43
CA GLU A 6 5.23 -5.57 3.78
C GLU A 6 5.16 -4.05 3.97
N LEU A 7 3.94 -3.57 4.24
CA LEU A 7 3.64 -2.19 4.57
C LEU A 7 3.06 -2.18 5.98
N GLN A 8 3.60 -1.35 6.85
CA GLN A 8 3.14 -1.21 8.24
C GLN A 8 2.91 0.26 8.55
N HIS A 9 1.76 0.57 9.16
CA HIS A 9 1.39 1.92 9.61
C HIS A 9 1.55 3.01 8.55
N ILE A 10 1.25 2.69 7.28
CA ILE A 10 1.39 3.65 6.19
C ILE A 10 0.29 4.69 6.27
N ASN A 11 0.72 5.95 6.43
CA ASN A 11 -0.13 7.12 6.32
C ASN A 11 0.30 7.90 5.08
N LYS A 12 -0.62 8.10 4.13
CA LYS A 12 -0.29 8.81 2.90
C LYS A 12 -1.48 9.58 2.36
N SER A 13 -1.26 10.87 2.14
CA SER A 13 -2.22 11.77 1.53
C SER A 13 -1.88 11.98 0.05
N PHE A 14 -2.92 11.93 -0.76
CA PHE A 14 -2.95 12.26 -2.19
C PHE A 14 -4.07 13.29 -2.37
N ASN A 15 -4.03 14.12 -3.42
CA ASN A 15 -5.01 15.20 -3.60
C ASN A 15 -6.48 14.71 -3.44
N GLY A 16 -7.11 15.04 -2.31
CA GLY A 16 -8.49 14.63 -1.97
C GLY A 16 -8.68 13.22 -1.41
N PHE A 17 -7.62 12.44 -1.17
CA PHE A 17 -7.69 11.07 -0.66
C PHE A 17 -6.58 10.78 0.36
N GLN A 18 -6.90 10.07 1.44
CA GLN A 18 -5.93 9.71 2.46
C GLN A 18 -5.99 8.22 2.78
N LEU A 19 -4.84 7.55 2.68
CA LEU A 19 -4.59 6.28 3.35
C LEU A 19 -4.20 6.59 4.79
N LYS A 20 -4.99 6.10 5.74
CA LYS A 20 -4.70 6.18 7.17
C LYS A 20 -4.42 4.79 7.69
N ASP A 21 -3.30 4.64 8.38
CA ASP A 21 -2.88 3.42 9.07
C ASP A 21 -3.02 2.13 8.23
N LEU A 22 -2.55 2.18 6.99
CA LEU A 22 -2.59 1.02 6.10
C LEU A 22 -1.47 0.05 6.46
N SER A 23 -1.85 -1.15 6.92
CA SER A 23 -0.94 -2.28 7.12
C SER A 23 -1.34 -3.44 6.21
N ILE A 24 -0.43 -3.90 5.36
CA ILE A 24 -0.67 -5.02 4.44
C ILE A 24 0.61 -5.84 4.22
N ALA A 25 0.46 -7.16 4.20
CA ALA A 25 1.49 -8.11 3.82
C ALA A 25 1.02 -8.91 2.59
N VAL A 26 1.87 -9.00 1.58
CA VAL A 26 1.66 -9.84 0.39
C VAL A 26 2.62 -11.00 0.42
N LYS A 27 2.08 -12.22 0.45
CA LYS A 27 2.85 -13.46 0.50
C LYS A 27 3.41 -13.82 -0.88
N LYS A 28 4.64 -14.33 -0.90
CA LYS A 28 5.25 -14.89 -2.12
C LYS A 28 4.40 -16.05 -2.66
N GLY A 29 4.22 -16.09 -3.98
CA GLY A 29 3.54 -17.21 -4.67
C GLY A 29 2.01 -17.11 -4.72
N TYR A 30 1.41 -16.01 -4.26
CA TYR A 30 -0.03 -15.78 -4.32
C TYR A 30 -0.37 -14.64 -5.28
N VAL A 31 -1.49 -14.77 -5.99
CA VAL A 31 -2.13 -13.65 -6.68
C VAL A 31 -2.97 -12.88 -5.67
N THR A 32 -2.68 -11.60 -5.47
CA THR A 32 -3.40 -10.73 -4.54
C THR A 32 -4.14 -9.64 -5.30
N GLY A 33 -5.46 -9.55 -5.09
CA GLY A 33 -6.31 -8.50 -5.66
C GLY A 33 -6.77 -7.51 -4.60
N PHE A 34 -6.86 -6.23 -4.97
CA PHE A 34 -7.45 -5.18 -4.13
C PHE A 34 -8.86 -4.87 -4.62
N ILE A 35 -9.87 -4.96 -3.74
CA ILE A 35 -11.28 -4.77 -4.07
C ILE A 35 -11.85 -3.58 -3.28
N GLY A 36 -12.72 -2.79 -3.90
CA GLY A 36 -13.34 -1.61 -3.29
C GLY A 36 -13.89 -0.62 -4.33
N GLY A 37 -14.70 0.35 -3.90
CA GLY A 37 -15.29 1.39 -4.77
C GLY A 37 -14.26 2.36 -5.37
N ASN A 38 -14.69 3.22 -6.30
CA ASN A 38 -13.80 4.26 -6.85
C ASN A 38 -13.33 5.22 -5.75
N GLY A 39 -12.06 5.63 -5.81
CA GLY A 39 -11.48 6.54 -4.82
C GLY A 39 -11.08 5.89 -3.48
N THR A 40 -11.23 4.58 -3.28
CA THR A 40 -10.85 3.91 -2.02
C THR A 40 -9.34 3.64 -1.86
N GLY A 41 -8.52 4.05 -2.83
CA GLY A 41 -7.06 3.92 -2.74
C GLY A 41 -6.45 2.64 -3.32
N LYS A 42 -7.18 1.82 -4.06
CA LYS A 42 -6.65 0.58 -4.68
C LYS A 42 -5.39 0.81 -5.52
N SER A 43 -5.49 1.64 -6.55
CA SER A 43 -4.36 1.96 -7.43
C SER A 43 -3.25 2.69 -6.69
N THR A 44 -3.61 3.48 -5.68
CA THR A 44 -2.68 4.17 -4.79
C THR A 44 -1.83 3.17 -4.00
N THR A 45 -2.45 2.15 -3.41
CA THR A 45 -1.76 1.08 -2.68
C THR A 45 -0.85 0.25 -3.60
N ILE A 46 -1.27 -0.04 -4.84
CA ILE A 46 -0.42 -0.73 -5.81
C ILE A 46 0.83 0.11 -6.15
N LYS A 47 0.67 1.43 -6.33
CA LYS A 47 1.78 2.35 -6.61
C LYS A 47 2.78 2.48 -5.46
N LEU A 48 2.37 2.22 -4.21
CA LEU A 48 3.29 2.22 -3.07
C LEU A 48 4.39 1.16 -3.19
N ARG A 49 4.20 0.10 -4.01
CA ARG A 49 5.20 -0.94 -4.25
C ARG A 49 6.34 -0.51 -5.19
N GLU A 50 6.07 0.43 -6.11
CA GLU A 50 6.97 0.74 -7.24
C GLU A 50 8.07 1.76 -6.92
N ARG A 51 7.96 2.49 -5.81
CA ARG A 51 9.09 3.26 -5.29
C ARG A 51 9.66 2.51 -4.10
N LYS A 52 10.95 2.22 -4.14
CA LYS A 52 11.82 2.30 -2.95
C LYS A 52 11.62 3.70 -2.34
N LEU A 53 10.51 3.94 -1.68
CA LEU A 53 10.34 5.07 -0.79
C LEU A 53 11.06 4.64 0.47
N SER A 54 12.34 5.00 0.57
CA SER A 54 12.90 5.36 1.85
C SER A 54 11.93 6.37 2.46
N VAL A 55 11.10 5.91 3.39
CA VAL A 55 10.30 6.78 4.24
C VAL A 55 11.33 7.50 5.10
N GLN A 56 11.84 8.62 4.59
CA GLN A 56 12.49 9.61 5.43
C GLN A 56 11.35 10.24 6.22
N ASN A 57 11.40 10.01 7.52
CA ASN A 57 10.59 10.70 8.51
C ASN A 57 10.64 12.20 8.24
N ILE A 58 9.48 12.82 8.09
CA ILE A 58 9.24 14.25 8.32
C ILE A 58 8.08 14.32 9.30
#